data_AF-A0A7G9W5V4-F1
#
_entry.id   AF-A0A7G9W5V4-F1
#
_cell.length_a   1.000
_cell.length_b   1.000
_cell.length_c   1.000
_cell.angle_alpha   90.00
_cell.angle_beta   90.00
_cell.angle_gamma   90.00
#
_symmetry.space_group_name_H-M   'P 1'
#
loop_
_entity.id
_entity.type
_entity.pdbx_description
1 polymer ?
#
loop_
_entity_poly.entity_id
_entity_poly.type
_entity_poly.pdbx_seq_one_letter_code
_entity_poly.pdbx_strand_id
1 'polypeptide(L)'
;MNPVFFVSFIPIFVLLFVILPQHKKIKGKVATGKIIKKKRRVKMSYEALRKLIGKKCSINTLDQYVEGQVLTLDGNWLEIEVETRKGYKNKIEMVNVEFIEKISIED
;
A
#
# COMPACT_ATOMS: atom_id res chain seq x y z
N MET A 1 -41.33 -45.08 -8.40
CA MET A 1 -40.42 -43.92 -8.39
C MET A 1 -39.03 -44.46 -8.07
N ASN A 2 -38.13 -44.54 -9.05
CA ASN A 2 -36.90 -45.33 -8.89
C ASN A 2 -35.88 -44.63 -7.97
N PRO A 3 -35.35 -45.31 -6.94
CA PRO A 3 -34.39 -44.72 -6.00
C PRO A 3 -33.05 -44.33 -6.65
N VAL A 4 -32.76 -44.87 -7.84
CA VAL A 4 -31.55 -44.59 -8.63
C VAL A 4 -31.40 -43.11 -8.99
N PHE A 5 -32.52 -42.39 -9.16
CA PHE A 5 -32.48 -40.95 -9.47
C PHE A 5 -31.91 -40.12 -8.32
N PHE A 6 -32.20 -40.48 -7.07
CA PHE A 6 -31.69 -39.75 -5.90
C PHE A 6 -30.19 -39.97 -5.72
N VAL A 7 -29.70 -41.20 -5.95
CA VAL A 7 -28.28 -41.54 -5.81
C VAL A 7 -27.42 -40.80 -6.84
N SER A 8 -27.94 -40.58 -8.05
CA SER A 8 -27.23 -39.82 -9.10
C SER A 8 -27.22 -38.30 -8.85
N PHE A 9 -28.26 -37.77 -8.17
CA PHE A 9 -28.39 -36.33 -7.93
C PHE A 9 -27.55 -35.81 -6.76
N ILE A 10 -27.33 -36.64 -5.74
CA ILE A 10 -26.54 -36.31 -4.55
C ILE A 10 -25.10 -35.86 -4.87
N PRO A 11 -24.29 -36.57 -5.69
CA PRO A 11 -22.93 -36.14 -5.98
C PRO A 11 -22.89 -34.81 -6.75
N ILE A 12 -23.85 -34.57 -7.65
CA ILE A 12 -23.98 -33.30 -8.40
C ILE A 12 -24.33 -32.14 -7.46
N PHE A 13 -25.24 -32.39 -6.51
CA PHE A 13 -25.63 -31.40 -5.50
C PHE A 13 -24.47 -31.03 -4.57
N VAL A 14 -23.70 -32.01 -4.11
CA VAL A 14 -22.50 -31.78 -3.28
C VAL A 14 -21.45 -30.98 -4.04
N LEU A 15 -21.22 -31.30 -5.33
CA LEU A 15 -20.26 -30.58 -6.17
C LEU A 15 -20.63 -29.10 -6.34
N LEU A 16 -21.92 -28.81 -6.55
CA LEU A 16 -22.40 -27.44 -6.74
C LEU A 16 -22.46 -26.64 -5.42
N PHE A 17 -22.93 -27.24 -4.33
CA PHE A 17 -23.16 -26.49 -3.09
C PHE A 17 -21.97 -26.42 -2.15
N VAL A 18 -20.98 -27.31 -2.26
CA VAL A 18 -19.80 -27.31 -1.38
C VAL A 18 -18.61 -26.59 -2.02
N ILE A 19 -18.35 -26.79 -3.32
CA ILE A 19 -17.14 -26.29 -3.98
C ILE A 19 -17.29 -24.83 -4.47
N LEU A 20 -18.42 -24.48 -5.09
CA LEU A 20 -18.64 -23.12 -5.61
C LEU A 20 -18.61 -21.99 -4.57
N PRO A 21 -19.15 -22.11 -3.33
CA PRO A 21 -19.10 -21.01 -2.38
C PRO A 21 -17.70 -20.73 -1.83
N GLN A 22 -16.76 -21.69 -1.93
CA GLN A 22 -15.38 -21.50 -1.44
C GLN A 22 -14.57 -20.52 -2.32
N HIS A 23 -14.79 -20.51 -3.63
CA HIS A 23 -14.06 -19.62 -4.55
C HIS A 23 -14.44 -18.14 -4.43
N LYS A 24 -15.67 -17.82 -3.99
CA LYS A 24 -16.12 -16.42 -3.85
C LYS A 24 -15.44 -15.69 -2.68
N LYS A 25 -15.16 -16.40 -1.58
CA LYS A 25 -14.52 -15.82 -0.38
C LYS A 25 -13.06 -15.43 -0.60
N ILE A 26 -12.34 -16.15 -1.47
CA ILE A 26 -10.92 -15.90 -1.76
C ILE A 26 -10.76 -14.72 -2.73
N LYS A 27 -11.56 -14.66 -3.80
CA LYS A 27 -11.50 -13.56 -4.78
C LYS A 27 -11.92 -12.20 -4.19
N GLY A 28 -12.91 -12.20 -3.30
CA GLY A 28 -13.42 -10.99 -2.64
C GLY A 28 -12.35 -10.28 -1.80
N LYS A 29 -11.54 -11.02 -1.03
CA LYS A 29 -10.48 -10.46 -0.16
C LYS A 29 -9.32 -9.83 -0.94
N VAL A 30 -8.95 -10.42 -2.08
CA VAL A 30 -7.87 -9.90 -2.93
C VAL A 30 -8.33 -8.65 -3.68
N ALA A 31 -9.58 -8.63 -4.17
CA ALA A 31 -10.14 -7.48 -4.86
C ALA A 31 -10.34 -6.28 -3.93
N THR A 32 -10.89 -6.48 -2.73
CA THR A 32 -11.07 -5.39 -1.75
C THR A 32 -9.74 -4.83 -1.26
N GLY A 33 -8.73 -5.67 -1.01
CA GLY A 33 -7.39 -5.20 -0.64
C GLY A 33 -6.77 -4.27 -1.70
N LYS A 34 -6.91 -4.59 -2.99
CA LYS A 34 -6.42 -3.74 -4.10
C LYS A 34 -7.20 -2.42 -4.22
N ILE A 35 -8.52 -2.45 -4.03
CA ILE A 35 -9.37 -1.24 -4.11
C ILE A 35 -9.10 -0.30 -2.94
N ILE A 36 -8.92 -0.83 -1.73
CA ILE A 36 -8.59 -0.04 -0.53
C ILE A 36 -7.20 0.62 -0.70
N LYS A 37 -6.21 -0.11 -1.25
CA LYS A 37 -4.89 0.48 -1.56
C LYS A 37 -4.97 1.59 -2.61
N LYS A 38 -5.81 1.43 -3.64
CA LYS A 38 -6.03 2.48 -4.66
C LYS A 38 -6.64 3.76 -4.09
N LYS A 39 -7.56 3.63 -3.11
CA LYS A 39 -8.17 4.78 -2.41
C LYS A 39 -7.24 5.48 -1.41
N ARG A 40 -6.15 4.82 -0.98
CA ARG A 40 -5.16 5.39 -0.04
C ARG A 40 -4.06 6.21 -0.71
N ARG A 41 -4.10 6.42 -2.03
CA ARG A 41 -3.35 7.53 -2.66
C ARG A 41 -4.03 8.85 -2.29
N VAL A 42 -3.98 9.20 -1.00
CA VAL A 42 -4.33 10.53 -0.53
C VAL A 42 -3.28 11.44 -1.14
N LYS A 43 -3.66 12.19 -2.18
CA LYS A 43 -2.82 13.28 -2.67
C LYS A 43 -2.64 14.22 -1.49
N MET A 44 -1.48 14.18 -0.84
CA MET A 44 -1.15 15.16 0.19
C MET A 44 -1.21 16.54 -0.45
N SER A 45 -1.86 17.49 0.23
CA SER A 45 -1.84 18.87 -0.23
C SER A 45 -0.42 19.41 -0.10
N TYR A 46 -0.04 20.29 -1.02
CA TYR A 46 1.25 20.96 -0.98
C TYR A 46 1.49 21.68 0.35
N GLU A 47 0.44 22.23 0.95
CA GLU A 47 0.47 22.81 2.30
C GLU A 47 0.82 21.82 3.40
N ALA A 48 0.33 20.58 3.33
CA ALA A 48 0.65 19.54 4.30
C ALA A 48 2.12 19.15 4.21
N LEU A 49 2.66 19.06 2.99
CA LEU A 49 4.08 18.75 2.75
C LEU A 49 4.98 19.89 3.24
N ARG A 50 4.59 21.15 3.05
CA ARG A 50 5.32 22.31 3.59
C ARG A 50 5.47 22.26 5.12
N LYS A 51 4.49 21.70 5.84
CA LYS A 51 4.56 21.54 7.31
C LYS A 51 5.56 20.47 7.76
N LEU A 52 6.07 19.65 6.84
CA LEU A 52 7.08 18.64 7.12
C LEU A 52 8.51 19.19 7.02
N ILE A 53 8.69 20.37 6.40
CA ILE A 53 10.00 21.01 6.29
C ILE A 53 10.59 21.21 7.69
N GLY A 54 11.83 20.76 7.88
CA GLY A 54 12.55 20.77 9.15
C GLY A 54 12.25 19.61 10.08
N LYS A 55 11.29 18.73 9.78
CA LYS A 55 10.98 17.54 10.59
C LYS A 55 11.76 16.32 10.10
N LYS A 56 12.08 15.42 11.03
CA LYS A 56 12.58 14.08 10.72
C LYS A 56 11.41 13.19 10.33
N CYS A 57 11.52 12.51 9.21
CA CYS A 57 10.45 11.66 8.71
C CYS A 57 10.98 10.46 7.93
N SER A 58 10.19 9.40 7.96
CA SER A 58 10.34 8.20 7.14
C SER A 58 9.40 8.29 5.95
N ILE A 59 9.97 8.21 4.75
CA ILE A 59 9.26 8.25 3.48
C ILE A 59 9.39 6.90 2.80
N ASN A 60 8.24 6.29 2.52
CA ASN A 60 8.17 5.06 1.75
C ASN A 60 7.64 5.37 0.36
N THR A 61 8.45 5.10 -0.65
CA THR A 61 8.06 5.18 -2.07
C THR A 61 7.86 3.78 -2.64
N LEU A 62 7.54 3.69 -3.93
CA LEU A 62 7.37 2.42 -4.63
C LEU A 62 8.62 1.54 -4.58
N ASP A 63 9.81 2.14 -4.70
CA ASP A 63 11.07 1.40 -4.92
C ASP A 63 12.10 1.59 -3.80
N GLN A 64 11.93 2.61 -2.95
CA GLN A 64 12.90 2.95 -1.92
C GLN A 64 12.26 3.47 -0.63
N TYR A 65 12.97 3.24 0.46
CA TYR A 65 12.65 3.74 1.78
C TYR A 65 13.75 4.70 2.22
N VAL A 66 13.35 5.92 2.62
CA VAL A 66 14.26 7.01 2.97
C VAL A 66 13.87 7.56 4.33
N GLU A 67 14.84 7.67 5.24
CA GLU A 67 14.68 8.29 6.57
C GLU A 67 15.60 9.51 6.67
N GLY A 68 15.07 10.65 7.08
CA GLY A 68 15.87 11.85 7.17
C GLY A 68 15.08 13.11 7.49
N GLN A 69 15.78 14.23 7.53
CA GLN A 69 15.18 15.54 7.75
C GLN A 69 14.77 16.17 6.42
N VAL A 70 13.54 16.69 6.32
CA VAL A 70 13.10 17.41 5.13
C VAL A 70 13.76 18.79 5.10
N LEU A 71 14.51 19.08 4.04
CA LEU A 71 15.16 20.37 3.84
C LEU A 71 14.23 21.35 3.13
N THR A 72 13.74 20.98 1.95
CA THR A 72 12.95 21.86 1.09
C THR A 72 11.92 21.08 0.26
N LEU A 73 10.97 21.81 -0.30
CA LEU A 73 9.95 21.30 -1.21
C LEU A 73 9.87 22.22 -2.42
N ASP A 74 10.41 21.78 -3.55
CA ASP A 74 10.37 22.49 -4.83
C ASP A 74 9.42 21.80 -5.81
N GLY A 75 8.24 22.37 -5.98
CA GLY A 75 7.16 21.79 -6.79
C GLY A 75 6.78 20.38 -6.32
N ASN A 76 7.11 19.37 -7.12
CA ASN A 76 6.87 17.96 -6.85
C ASN A 76 8.09 17.22 -6.28
N TRP A 77 9.20 17.92 -6.01
CA TRP A 77 10.42 17.33 -5.49
C TRP A 77 10.62 17.71 -4.02
N LEU A 78 10.97 16.71 -3.23
CA LEU A 78 11.17 16.82 -1.79
C LEU A 78 12.63 16.47 -1.50
N GLU A 79 13.37 17.42 -0.93
CA GLU A 79 14.78 17.24 -0.57
C GLU A 79 14.89 16.76 0.87
N ILE A 80 15.61 15.66 1.05
CA ILE A 80 15.75 14.99 2.34
C ILE A 80 17.23 14.80 2.66
N GLU A 81 17.63 15.23 3.84
CA GLU A 81 18.95 14.96 4.40
C GLU A 81 18.94 13.63 5.15
N VAL A 82 19.63 12.65 4.59
CA VAL A 82 19.71 11.29 5.14
C VAL A 82 20.97 11.17 5.99
N GLU A 83 20.76 10.86 7.27
CA GLU A 83 21.86 10.53 8.19
C GLU A 83 22.27 9.07 7.97
N THR A 84 23.39 8.85 7.28
CA THR A 84 23.91 7.50 7.10
C THR A 84 24.42 6.96 8.44
N ARG A 85 24.00 5.74 8.85
CA ARG A 85 24.44 5.04 10.08
C ARG A 85 25.96 4.97 10.31
N LYS A 86 26.77 5.28 9.29
CA LYS A 86 28.23 5.32 9.36
C LYS A 86 28.81 6.72 9.53
N GLY A 87 28.04 7.69 10.03
CA GLY A 87 28.54 8.91 10.68
C GLY A 87 29.27 9.96 9.82
N TYR A 88 29.44 9.75 8.50
CA TYR A 88 30.37 10.60 7.73
C TYR A 88 29.82 11.19 6.42
N LYS A 89 28.54 10.97 6.06
CA LYS A 89 27.95 11.67 4.91
C LYS A 89 26.49 11.98 5.15
N ASN A 90 26.21 13.28 5.26
CA ASN A 90 24.90 13.84 4.98
C ASN A 90 24.70 13.67 3.48
N LYS A 91 23.79 12.77 3.10
CA LYS A 91 23.43 12.57 1.69
C LYS A 91 22.10 13.27 1.46
N ILE A 92 22.06 14.16 0.48
CA ILE A 92 20.81 14.78 0.03
C ILE A 92 20.18 13.82 -0.97
N GLU A 93 18.97 13.37 -0.67
CA GLU A 93 18.14 12.58 -1.58
C GLU A 93 16.93 13.39 -2.04
N MET A 94 16.63 13.31 -3.32
CA MET A 94 15.46 13.93 -3.93
C MET A 94 14.39 12.87 -4.16
N VAL A 95 13.20 13.11 -3.61
CA VAL A 95 12.07 12.20 -3.74
C VAL A 95 10.92 12.93 -4.41
N ASN A 96 10.34 12.33 -5.44
CA ASN A 96 9.17 12.89 -6.09
C ASN A 96 7.90 12.54 -5.28
N VAL A 97 7.17 13.58 -4.89
CA VAL A 97 5.95 13.55 -4.08
C VAL A 97 4.87 12.66 -4.67
N GLU A 98 4.78 12.56 -5.99
CA GLU A 98 3.75 11.75 -6.67
C GLU A 98 3.96 10.23 -6.46
N PHE A 99 5.18 9.81 -6.15
CA PHE A 99 5.53 8.41 -5.92
C PHE A 99 5.62 8.04 -4.44
N ILE A 100 5.30 8.98 -3.55
CA ILE A 100 5.26 8.72 -2.12
C ILE A 100 3.98 7.93 -1.79
N GLU A 101 4.16 6.75 -1.19
CA GLU A 101 3.05 5.94 -0.72
C GLU A 101 2.68 6.28 0.73
N LYS A 102 3.68 6.58 1.55
CA LYS A 102 3.49 6.88 2.98
C LYS A 102 4.60 7.81 3.49
N ILE A 103 4.22 8.76 4.33
CA ILE A 103 5.12 9.57 5.14
C ILE A 103 4.76 9.37 6.61
N SER A 104 5.75 9.12 7.46
CA SER A 104 5.61 9.08 8.92
C SER A 104 6.58 10.10 9.53
N ILE A 105 6.09 10.94 10.43
CA ILE A 105 6.94 11.85 11.21
C ILE A 105 7.56 11.04 12.35
N GLU A 106 8.86 11.19 12.57
CA GLU A 106 9.53 10.73 13.78
C GLU A 106 9.55 11.90 14.76
N ASP A 107 8.80 11.75 15.86
CA ASP A 107 8.77 12.71 16.98
C ASP A 107 9.98 12.53 17.91
#